data_AF-A0A380QRN2-F1
#
_entry.id   AF-A0A380QRN2-F1
#
_cell.length_a   1.000
_cell.length_b   1.000
_cell.length_c   1.000
_cell.angle_alpha   90.00
_cell.angle_beta   90.00
_cell.angle_gamma   90.00
#
_symmetry.space_group_name_H-M   'P 1'
#
loop_
_entity.id
_entity.type
_entity.pdbx_description
1 polymer ?
#
loop_
_entity_poly.entity_id
_entity_poly.type
_entity_poly.pdbx_seq_one_letter_code
_entity_poly.pdbx_strand_id
1 'polypeptide(L)' 'MLCGHIHQELDLDWYGKRLLASPSTCVQFKPHCTNFTLDTVAPGWRYLDLLPDGTLETEVRRLDSDEFNPNMDADGY' A
#
# COMPACT_ATOMS: atom_id res chain seq x y z
N MET A 1 -13.84 -0.48 -4.67
CA MET A 1 -13.60 -0.95 -3.28
C MET A 1 -12.22 -0.47 -2.86
N LEU A 2 -12.09 0.13 -1.69
CA LEU A 2 -10.81 0.52 -1.10
C LEU A 2 -10.54 -0.35 0.12
N CYS A 3 -9.36 -0.96 0.20
CA CYS A 3 -8.94 -1.76 1.34
C CYS A 3 -7.47 -1.50 1.72
N GLY A 4 -7.07 -2.06 2.86
CA GLY A 4 -5.69 -2.06 3.35
C GLY A 4 -5.31 -3.47 3.81
N HIS A 5 -4.66 -3.58 4.97
CA HIS A 5 -4.24 -4.83 5.64
C HIS A 5 -3.15 -5.63 4.93
N ILE A 6 -3.10 -5.66 3.60
CA ILE A 6 -2.07 -6.39 2.85
C ILE A 6 -0.72 -5.67 2.76
N HIS A 7 -0.66 -4.40 3.20
CA HIS A 7 0.53 -3.54 3.18
C HIS A 7 1.18 -3.43 1.79
N GLN A 8 0.34 -3.41 0.76
CA GLN A 8 0.73 -3.34 -0.65
C GLN A 8 -0.16 -2.34 -1.37
N GLU A 9 0.43 -1.70 -2.36
CA GLU A 9 -0.31 -0.93 -3.35
C GLU A 9 -0.96 -1.88 -4.36
N LEU A 10 -2.26 -1.67 -4.62
CA LEU A 10 -2.99 -2.37 -5.65
C LEU A 10 -3.94 -1.39 -6.36
N ASP A 11 -4.03 -1.50 -7.68
CA ASP A 11 -5.05 -0.85 -8.49
C ASP A 11 -5.41 -1.77 -9.67
N LEU A 12 -6.58 -2.39 -9.63
CA LEU A 12 -7.03 -3.30 -10.68
C LEU A 12 -8.54 -3.26 -10.89
N ASP A 13 -8.97 -3.67 -12.08
CA ASP A 13 -10.37 -3.99 -12.33
C ASP A 13 -10.67 -5.46 -11.99
N TRP A 14 -11.67 -5.67 -11.14
CA TRP A 14 -12.19 -6.99 -10.80
C TRP A 14 -13.66 -7.08 -11.22
N TYR A 15 -13.90 -7.63 -12.41
CA TYR A 15 -15.24 -7.80 -12.98
C TYR A 15 -16.02 -6.48 -13.05
N GLY A 16 -15.41 -5.42 -13.58
CA GLY A 16 -16.02 -4.09 -13.71
C GLY A 16 -16.07 -3.29 -12.41
N LYS A 17 -15.38 -3.75 -11.36
CA LYS A 17 -15.25 -3.05 -10.09
C LYS A 17 -13.77 -2.74 -9.86
N ARG A 18 -13.42 -1.46 -9.74
CA ARG A 18 -12.07 -1.06 -9.36
C ARG A 18 -11.77 -1.45 -7.91
N LEU A 19 -10.70 -2.18 -7.69
CA LEU A 19 -10.14 -2.54 -6.39
C LEU A 19 -8.87 -1.75 -6.16
N LEU A 20 -8.83 -1.02 -5.06
CA LEU A 20 -7.67 -0.27 -4.59
C LEU A 20 -7.20 -0.83 -3.27
N ALA A 21 -5.90 -1.11 -3.14
CA ALA A 21 -5.25 -1.30 -1.86
C ALA A 21 -4.27 -0.16 -1.60
N SER A 22 -4.31 0.36 -0.37
CA SER A 22 -3.35 1.37 0.07
C SER A 22 -2.15 0.70 0.76
N PRO A 23 -0.92 1.17 0.50
CA PRO A 23 0.23 0.75 1.28
C PRO A 23 0.05 1.12 2.76
N SER A 24 0.84 0.49 3.63
CA SER A 24 0.86 0.85 5.04
C SER A 24 1.65 2.13 5.26
N THR A 25 1.24 2.93 6.25
CA THR A 25 2.01 4.10 6.71
C THR A 25 3.22 3.73 7.57
N CYS A 26 3.48 2.44 7.78
CA CYS A 26 4.69 1.91 8.42
C CYS A 26 5.41 0.90 7.50
N VAL A 27 5.55 -0.36 7.93
CA VAL A 27 6.26 -1.42 7.20
C VAL A 27 5.44 -1.97 6.03
N GLN A 28 6.11 -2.40 4.97
CA GLN A 28 5.47 -3.08 3.83
C GLN A 28 5.71 -4.60 3.92
N PHE A 29 4.80 -5.40 3.37
CA PHE A 29 4.98 -6.85 3.28
C PHE A 29 5.39 -7.26 1.88
N LYS A 30 6.37 -8.16 1.81
CA LYS A 30 6.90 -8.64 0.55
C LYS A 30 5.85 -9.50 -0.17
N PRO A 31 5.53 -9.21 -1.45
CA PRO A 31 4.57 -10.01 -2.19
C PRO A 31 5.08 -11.43 -2.43
N HIS A 32 4.15 -12.36 -2.65
CA HIS A 32 4.43 -13.77 -2.99
C HIS A 32 5.26 -14.54 -1.94
N CYS A 33 5.16 -14.16 -0.67
CA CYS A 33 5.80 -14.85 0.44
C CYS A 33 4.75 -15.62 1.25
N THR A 34 5.02 -16.90 1.55
CA THR A 34 4.15 -17.75 2.39
C THR A 34 4.27 -17.39 3.87
N ASN A 35 5.47 -16.98 4.29
CA ASN A 35 5.77 -16.58 5.64
C ASN A 35 5.75 -15.06 5.72
N PHE A 36 5.54 -14.52 6.92
CA PHE A 36 5.71 -13.10 7.19
C PHE A 36 7.10 -12.65 6.73
N THR A 37 7.16 -11.63 5.88
CA THR A 37 8.41 -11.10 5.34
C THR A 37 8.22 -9.62 5.07
N LEU A 38 9.07 -8.79 5.67
CA LEU A 38 9.08 -7.35 5.43
C LEU A 38 9.70 -7.03 4.06
N ASP A 39 9.16 -6.02 3.40
CA ASP A 39 9.73 -5.43 2.18
C ASP A 39 10.56 -4.20 2.53
N THR A 40 11.58 -3.90 1.72
CA THR A 40 12.43 -2.71 1.87
C THR A 40 11.78 -1.46 1.29
N VAL A 41 10.58 -1.58 0.70
CA VAL A 41 9.84 -0.43 0.17
C VAL A 41 9.43 0.49 1.32
N ALA A 42 9.66 1.79 1.12
CA ALA A 42 9.34 2.82 2.11
C ALA A 42 7.84 2.85 2.49
N PRO A 43 7.51 3.30 3.72
CA PRO A 43 6.14 3.58 4.12
C PRO A 43 5.41 4.46 3.10
N GLY A 44 4.11 4.25 2.94
CA GLY A 44 3.33 5.00 1.96
C GLY A 44 1.89 5.23 2.36
N TRP A 45 1.23 6.12 1.62
CA TRP A 45 -0.18 6.43 1.71
C TRP A 45 -0.76 6.71 0.33
N ARG A 46 -2.08 6.85 0.24
CA ARG A 46 -2.79 7.11 -1.01
C ARG A 46 -3.65 8.36 -0.88
N TYR A 47 -3.52 9.28 -1.83
CA TYR A 47 -4.49 10.35 -2.05
C TYR A 47 -5.65 9.86 -2.93
N LEU A 48 -6.84 10.37 -2.65
CA LEU A 48 -8.07 10.12 -3.38
C LEU A 48 -8.74 11.47 -3.64
N ASP A 49 -8.72 11.90 -4.89
CA ASP A 49 -9.38 13.12 -5.32
C ASP A 49 -10.71 12.74 -5.99
N LEU A 50 -11.81 13.14 -5.35
CA LEU A 50 -13.17 12.89 -5.80
C LEU A 50 -13.66 14.11 -6.58
N LEU A 51 -13.73 13.99 -7.90
CA LEU A 51 -14.11 15.09 -8.78
C LEU A 51 -15.64 15.21 -8.92
N PRO A 52 -16.17 16.41 -9.25
CA PRO A 52 -17.62 16.65 -9.35
C PRO A 52 -18.35 15.82 -10.41
N ASP A 53 -17.63 15.34 -11.42
CA ASP A 53 -18.16 14.47 -12.49
C ASP A 53 -18.23 12.99 -12.09
N GLY A 54 -17.80 12.65 -10.87
CA GLY A 54 -17.72 11.29 -10.37
C GLY A 54 -16.41 10.58 -10.70
N THR A 55 -15.46 11.27 -11.35
CA THR A 55 -14.12 10.73 -11.58
C THR A 55 -13.36 10.62 -10.26
N LEU A 56 -12.62 9.51 -10.10
CA LEU A 56 -11.70 9.29 -8.99
C LEU A 56 -10.26 9.32 -9.52
N GLU A 57 -9.53 10.36 -9.12
CA GLU A 57 -8.08 10.42 -9.27
C GLU A 57 -7.41 9.90 -8.00
N THR A 58 -6.26 9.24 -8.14
CA THR A 58 -5.56 8.67 -6.99
C THR A 58 -4.06 8.61 -7.24
N GLU A 59 -3.30 8.84 -6.18
CA GLU A 59 -1.85 8.82 -6.20
C GLU A 59 -1.31 8.14 -4.95
N VAL A 60 -0.35 7.23 -5.11
CA VAL A 60 0.41 6.69 -3.98
C VAL A 60 1.65 7.54 -3.75
N ARG A 61 1.86 7.94 -2.50
CA ARG A 61 3.05 8.63 -2.04
C ARG A 61 3.80 7.74 -1.07
N ARG A 62 5.13 7.88 -1.05
CA ARG A 62 6.01 7.19 -0.12
C ARG A 62 6.91 8.21 0.56
N LEU A 63 7.39 7.87 1.75
CA LEU A 63 8.39 8.69 2.43
C LEU A 63 9.70 8.65 1.64
N ASP A 64 10.26 9.83 1.38
CA ASP A 64 11.55 9.99 0.69
C ASP A 64 12.76 9.79 1.62
N SER A 65 12.53 9.58 2.92
CA SER A 65 13.57 9.44 3.94
C SER A 65 13.70 8.00 4.43
N ASP A 66 14.93 7.57 4.66
CA ASP A 66 15.25 6.28 5.31
C ASP A 66 15.32 6.38 6.85
N GLU A 67 14.84 7.47 7.45
CA GLU A 67 14.82 7.64 8.91
C GLU A 67 13.95 6.56 9.60
N PHE A 68 12.94 6.05 8.90
CA PHE A 68 12.19 4.89 9.35
C PHE A 68 12.83 3.60 8.82
N ASN A 69 13.53 2.89 9.71
CA ASN A 69 14.19 1.62 9.40
C ASN A 69 13.65 0.51 10.31
N PRO A 70 12.64 -0.26 9.87
CA PRO A 70 12.09 -1.33 10.68
C PRO A 70 13.10 -2.48 10.83
N ASN A 71 13.01 -3.22 11.93
CA ASN A 71 13.82 -4.43 12.08
C ASN A 71 13.40 -5.46 11.03
N MET A 72 14.22 -5.62 9.99
CA MET A 72 13.95 -6.54 8.87
C MET A 72 13.99 -8.02 9.27
N ASP A 73 14.53 -8.34 10.44
CA ASP A 73 14.59 -9.70 11.00
C ASP A 73 13.41 -10.01 11.95
N ALA A 74 12.36 -9.18 11.96
CA ALA A 74 11.17 -9.46 12.75
C ALA A 74 10.39 -10.67 12.21
N ASP A 75 10.03 -11.60 13.09
CA ASP A 75 9.24 -12.80 12.76
C ASP A 75 7.71 -12.55 12.78
N GLY A 76 7.26 -11.31 13.05
CA GLY A 76 5.84 -10.94 13.10
C GLY A 76 5.58 -9.45 13.35
N TYR A 77 4.29 -9.08 13.39
CA TYR A 77 3.77 -7.73 13.65
C TYR A 77 2.53 -7.75 14.55
#